data_AF-A0A2G8PE94-F1
#
_entry.id   AF-A0A2G8PE94-F1
#
_cell.length_a   1.000
_cell.length_b   1.000
_cell.length_c   1.000
_cell.angle_alpha   90.00
_cell.angle_beta   90.00
_cell.angle_gamma   90.00
#
_symmetry.space_group_name_H-M   'P 1'
#
loop_
_entity.id
_entity.type
_entity.pdbx_description
1 polymer ?
#
loop_
_entity_poly.entity_id
_entity_poly.type
_entity_poly.pdbx_seq_one_letter_code
_entity_poly.pdbx_strand_id
1 'polypeptide(L)'
;MFGVVARVLAESEYLAGDYSIADIASFPWMRGYPRQGLNIEEFPNVQRWLAAIEARPAAQKGLQLLAEARRSPDQPLSDEERQVLFGDRQYQRR
;
A
#
# COMPACT_ATOMS: atom_id res chain seq x y z
N MET A 1 -9.72 6.66 -5.08
CA MET A 1 -8.34 6.49 -5.56
C MET A 1 -8.25 5.57 -6.79
N PHE A 2 -8.76 4.34 -6.73
CA PHE A 2 -8.66 3.35 -7.83
C PHE A 2 -9.18 3.84 -9.18
N GLY A 3 -10.32 4.54 -9.24
CA GLY A 3 -10.86 5.06 -10.51
C GLY A 3 -9.92 6.03 -11.24
N VAL A 4 -9.22 6.91 -10.51
CA VAL A 4 -8.26 7.85 -11.12
C VAL A 4 -7.04 7.09 -11.66
N VAL A 5 -6.52 6.15 -10.87
CA VAL A 5 -5.36 5.33 -11.26
C VAL A 5 -5.71 4.44 -12.46
N ALA A 6 -6.89 3.83 -12.47
CA ALA A 6 -7.36 3.00 -13.56
C ALA A 6 -7.47 3.77 -14.89
N ARG A 7 -7.90 5.04 -14.84
CA ARG A 7 -7.96 5.92 -16.01
C ARG A 7 -6.55 6.23 -16.56
N VAL A 8 -5.61 6.59 -15.70
CA VAL A 8 -4.22 6.84 -16.12
C VAL A 8 -3.60 5.57 -16.73
N LEU A 9 -3.77 4.43 -16.07
CA LEU A 9 -3.22 3.14 -16.53
C LEU A 9 -3.94 2.54 -17.75
N ALA A 10 -5.04 3.14 -18.19
CA ALA A 10 -5.67 2.81 -19.47
C ALA A 10 -4.90 3.40 -20.65
N GLU A 11 -4.20 4.51 -20.42
CA GLU A 11 -3.47 5.27 -21.44
C GLU A 11 -1.95 5.06 -21.34
N SER A 12 -1.46 4.45 -20.26
CA SER A 12 -0.02 4.30 -19.98
C SER A 12 0.31 3.00 -19.24
N GLU A 13 1.52 2.49 -19.44
CA GLU A 13 1.98 1.26 -18.77
C GLU A 13 2.17 1.48 -17.26
N TYR A 14 2.68 2.65 -16.87
CA TYR A 14 2.93 3.08 -15.49
C TYR A 14 2.28 4.44 -15.20
N LEU A 15 2.25 4.83 -13.92
CA LEU A 15 1.53 6.02 -13.48
C LEU A 15 2.05 7.35 -14.07
N ALA A 16 3.32 7.38 -14.48
CA ALA A 16 3.96 8.54 -15.09
C ALA A 16 4.44 8.26 -16.52
N GLY A 17 3.80 7.31 -17.22
CA GLY A 17 4.27 6.79 -18.50
C GLY A 17 5.29 5.67 -18.29
N ASP A 18 6.49 6.04 -17.87
CA ASP A 18 7.56 5.11 -17.50
C ASP A 18 7.54 4.77 -16.00
N TYR A 19 8.10 3.61 -15.64
CA TYR A 19 8.22 3.18 -14.24
C TYR A 19 9.01 4.20 -13.41
N SER A 20 8.41 4.70 -12.35
CA SER A 20 8.95 5.83 -11.58
C SER A 20 8.68 5.73 -10.08
N ILE A 21 9.09 6.77 -9.35
CA ILE A 21 8.77 6.92 -7.92
C ILE A 21 7.25 6.96 -7.67
N ALA A 22 6.45 7.40 -8.65
CA ALA A 22 4.99 7.40 -8.52
C ALA A 22 4.46 5.98 -8.31
N ASP A 23 4.99 5.00 -9.05
CA ASP A 23 4.62 3.59 -8.95
C ASP A 23 5.07 2.99 -7.62
N ILE A 24 6.32 3.27 -7.23
CA ILE A 24 6.92 2.78 -5.98
C ILE A 24 6.14 3.29 -4.77
N ALA A 25 5.76 4.57 -4.75
CA ALA A 25 5.04 5.18 -3.65
C ALA A 25 3.57 4.72 -3.58
N SER A 26 2.93 4.48 -4.73
CA SER A 26 1.51 4.13 -4.80
C SER A 26 1.25 2.64 -4.57
N PHE A 27 2.17 1.78 -5.02
CA PHE A 27 2.01 0.33 -4.98
C PHE A 27 1.64 -0.24 -3.60
N PRO A 28 2.30 0.12 -2.48
CA PRO A 28 1.99 -0.44 -1.17
C PRO A 28 0.54 -0.16 -0.71
N TRP A 29 0.02 1.01 -1.04
CA TRP A 29 -1.36 1.42 -0.70
C TRP A 29 -2.39 0.64 -1.50
N MET A 30 -2.10 0.40 -2.79
CA MET A 30 -3.02 -0.27 -3.70
C MET A 30 -2.99 -1.79 -3.58
N ARG A 31 -1.84 -2.40 -3.25
CA ARG A 31 -1.71 -3.85 -3.01
C ARG A 31 -2.60 -4.34 -1.86
N GLY A 32 -3.01 -3.43 -0.96
CA GLY A 32 -3.92 -3.72 0.15
C GLY A 32 -5.41 -3.84 -0.23
N TYR A 33 -5.77 -3.79 -1.52
CA TYR A 33 -7.17 -3.79 -1.97
C TYR A 33 -8.06 -4.90 -1.38
N PRO A 34 -7.61 -6.14 -1.10
CA PRO A 34 -8.50 -7.15 -0.51
C PRO A 34 -8.98 -6.74 0.89
N ARG A 35 -8.12 -6.08 1.67
CA ARG A 35 -8.45 -5.57 3.01
C ARG A 35 -9.37 -4.34 2.97
N GLN A 36 -9.51 -3.72 1.80
CA GLN A 36 -10.39 -2.57 1.56
C GLN A 36 -11.77 -3.02 1.04
N GLY A 37 -11.99 -4.33 0.84
CA GLY A 37 -13.25 -4.86 0.31
C GLY A 37 -13.47 -4.56 -1.18
N LEU A 38 -12.39 -4.26 -1.92
CA LEU A 38 -12.47 -3.92 -3.34
C LEU A 38 -12.37 -5.17 -4.23
N ASN A 39 -13.23 -5.28 -5.24
CA ASN A 39 -13.07 -6.25 -6.31
C ASN A 39 -12.08 -5.70 -7.35
N ILE A 40 -10.90 -6.31 -7.46
CA ILE A 40 -9.86 -5.85 -8.39
C ILE A 40 -10.21 -6.10 -9.86
N GLU A 41 -11.12 -7.05 -10.13
CA GLU A 41 -11.54 -7.40 -11.49
C GLU A 41 -12.29 -6.25 -12.18
N GLU A 42 -12.87 -5.33 -11.40
CA GLU A 42 -13.47 -4.08 -11.92
C GLU A 42 -12.41 -3.09 -12.46
N PHE A 43 -11.13 -3.33 -12.16
CA PHE A 43 -10.01 -2.45 -12.51
C PHE A 43 -8.87 -3.24 -13.20
N PRO A 44 -9.08 -3.80 -14.40
CA PRO A 44 -8.11 -4.69 -15.06
C PRO A 44 -6.75 -4.01 -15.32
N ASN A 45 -6.75 -2.72 -15.63
CA ASN A 45 -5.51 -1.95 -15.84
C ASN A 45 -4.69 -1.81 -14.54
N VAL A 46 -5.38 -1.69 -13.40
CA VAL A 46 -4.75 -1.66 -12.08
C VAL A 46 -4.23 -3.05 -11.71
N GLN A 47 -5.00 -4.10 -12.00
CA GLN A 47 -4.58 -5.48 -11.78
C GLN A 47 -3.29 -5.81 -12.55
N ARG A 48 -3.23 -5.46 -13.84
CA ARG A 48 -2.03 -5.59 -14.68
C ARG A 48 -0.84 -4.86 -14.05
N TRP A 49 -1.03 -3.60 -13.67
CA TRP A 49 0.01 -2.77 -13.08
C TRP A 49 0.52 -3.32 -11.75
N LEU A 50 -0.38 -3.79 -10.87
CA LEU A 50 -0.01 -4.46 -9.61
C LEU A 50 0.85 -5.69 -9.87
N ALA A 51 0.43 -6.55 -10.81
CA ALA A 51 1.18 -7.75 -11.17
C ALA A 51 2.56 -7.43 -11.75
N ALA A 52 2.65 -6.41 -12.60
CA ALA A 52 3.92 -5.97 -13.18
C ALA A 52 4.91 -5.48 -12.11
N ILE A 53 4.45 -4.72 -11.12
CA ILE A 53 5.31 -4.24 -10.02
C ILE A 53 5.68 -5.38 -9.08
N GLU A 54 4.73 -6.24 -8.71
CA GLU A 54 4.96 -7.36 -7.78
C GLU A 54 5.93 -8.41 -8.36
N ALA A 55 6.02 -8.53 -9.68
CA ALA A 55 7.00 -9.38 -10.37
C ALA A 55 8.45 -8.84 -10.30
N ARG A 56 8.67 -7.58 -9.93
CA ARG A 56 10.02 -6.98 -9.91
C ARG A 56 10.83 -7.52 -8.72
N PRO A 57 12.08 -7.99 -8.93
CA PRO A 57 12.90 -8.51 -7.83
C PRO A 57 13.11 -7.52 -6.68
N ALA A 58 13.23 -6.23 -6.98
CA ALA A 58 13.37 -5.18 -5.96
C ALA A 58 12.08 -5.00 -5.12
N ALA A 59 10.91 -5.09 -5.76
CA ALA A 59 9.63 -5.01 -5.05
C ALA A 59 9.44 -6.22 -4.14
N GLN A 60 9.74 -7.43 -4.63
CA GLN A 60 9.70 -8.65 -3.81
C GLN A 60 10.63 -8.56 -2.60
N LYS A 61 11.87 -8.10 -2.78
CA LYS A 61 12.80 -7.84 -1.67
C LYS A 61 12.22 -6.84 -0.66
N GLY A 62 11.64 -5.73 -1.14
CA GLY A 62 10.99 -4.74 -0.28
C GLY A 62 9.78 -5.28 0.49
N LEU A 63 8.99 -6.17 -0.13
CA LEU A 63 7.85 -6.82 0.53
C LEU A 63 8.25 -7.85 1.57
N GLN A 64 9.38 -8.52 1.37
CA GLN A 64 9.95 -9.48 2.33
C GLN A 64 10.66 -8.77 3.48
N LEU A 65 11.19 -7.57 3.25
CA LEU A 65 11.82 -6.76 4.29
C LEU A 65 10.80 -6.45 5.40
N LEU A 66 11.15 -6.80 6.64
CA LEU A 66 10.30 -6.67 7.82
C LEU A 66 9.00 -7.50 7.78
N ALA A 67 8.87 -8.48 6.89
CA ALA A 67 7.70 -9.36 6.88
C ALA A 67 7.49 -10.08 8.22
N GLU A 68 8.58 -10.52 8.86
CA GLU A 68 8.57 -11.16 10.18
C GLU A 68 8.29 -10.19 11.33
N ALA A 69 8.67 -8.93 11.17
CA ALA A 69 8.41 -7.87 12.16
C ALA A 69 7.00 -7.26 12.01
N ARG A 70 6.23 -7.70 11.01
CA ARG A 70 4.91 -7.17 10.74
C ARG A 70 3.94 -7.67 11.80
N ARG A 71 3.28 -6.74 12.47
CA ARG A 71 2.22 -7.03 13.44
C ARG A 71 1.13 -7.92 12.80
N SER A 72 0.75 -8.97 13.51
CA SER A 72 -0.39 -9.81 13.11
C SER A 72 -1.69 -8.98 13.13
N PRO A 73 -2.58 -9.13 12.14
CA PRO A 73 -3.84 -8.38 12.10
C PRO A 73 -4.67 -8.47 13.38
N ASP A 74 -4.61 -9.63 14.05
CA ASP A 74 -5.40 -9.95 15.25
C ASP A 74 -4.69 -9.57 16.56
N GLN A 75 -3.47 -9.01 16.48
CA GLN A 75 -2.71 -8.61 17.66
C GLN A 75 -3.11 -7.19 18.11
N PRO A 76 -3.77 -7.02 19.27
CA PRO A 76 -4.12 -5.71 19.78
C PRO A 76 -2.87 -4.90 20.14
N LEU A 77 -3.01 -3.56 20.16
CA LEU A 77 -2.02 -2.68 20.76
C LEU A 77 -1.90 -2.99 22.26
N SER A 78 -0.67 -3.03 22.76
CA SER A 78 -0.47 -3.00 24.22
C SER A 78 -0.94 -1.66 24.78
N ASP A 79 -1.21 -1.60 26.08
CA ASP A 79 -1.60 -0.35 26.74
C ASP A 79 -0.51 0.73 26.58
N GLU A 80 0.76 0.33 26.64
CA GLU A 80 1.90 1.22 26.43
C GLU A 80 1.94 1.77 24.99
N GLU A 81 1.82 0.90 23.97
CA GLU A 81 1.81 1.32 22.57
C GLU A 81 0.63 2.24 22.27
N ARG A 82 -0.54 1.93 22.83
CA ARG A 82 -1.74 2.75 22.72
C ARG A 82 -1.53 4.13 23.36
N GLN A 83 -0.87 4.19 24.52
CA GLN A 83 -0.54 5.45 25.19
C GLN A 83 0.49 6.29 24.40
N VAL A 84 1.38 5.65 23.65
CA VAL A 84 2.32 6.34 22.74
C VAL A 84 1.62 6.90 21.50
N LEU A 85 0.78 6.11 20.83
CA LEU A 85 0.13 6.51 19.58
C LEU A 85 -1.10 7.41 19.79
N PHE A 86 -1.87 7.17 20.85
CA PHE A 86 -3.19 7.77 21.07
C PHE A 86 -3.39 8.35 22.49
N GLY A 87 -2.37 8.39 23.33
CA GLY A 87 -2.49 8.86 24.71
C GLY A 87 -2.47 10.39 24.85
N ASP A 88 -2.82 10.87 26.05
CA ASP A 88 -3.06 12.30 26.32
C ASP A 88 -1.82 13.20 26.24
N ARG A 89 -0.62 12.60 26.24
CA ARG A 89 0.65 13.33 26.09
C ARG A 89 0.73 14.13 24.79
N GLN A 90 0.01 13.71 23.74
CA GLN A 90 -0.06 14.44 22.47
C GLN A 90 -0.85 15.77 22.56
N TYR A 91 -1.72 15.90 23.57
CA TYR A 91 -2.55 17.08 23.80
C TYR A 91 -1.96 18.01 24.88
N GLN A 92 -0.84 17.62 25.50
CA GLN A 92 -0.13 18.50 26.41
C GLN A 92 0.52 19.63 25.61
N ARG A 93 0.24 20.86 26.02
CA ARG A 93 0.79 22.06 25.39
C ARG A 93 2.31 22.06 25.59
N ARG A 94 3.06 22.19 24.49
CA ARG A 94 4.52 22.32 24.52
C ARG A 94 4.96 23.60 25.20
#